data_AF-A0A432HH26-F1
#
_entry.id   AF-A0A432HH26-F1
#
_cell.length_a   1.000
_cell.length_b   1.000
_cell.length_c   1.000
_cell.angle_alpha   90.00
_cell.angle_beta   90.00
_cell.angle_gamma   90.00
#
_symmetry.space_group_name_H-M   'P 1'
#
loop_
_entity.id
_entity.type
_entity.pdbx_description
1 polymer ?
#
loop_
_entity_poly.entity_id
_entity_poly.type
_entity_poly.pdbx_seq_one_letter_code
_entity_poly.pdbx_strand_id
1 'polypeptide(L)' 'MITLLAIKNGKSYFRFKGDRYYSCDFAKASVFPVDQAKKVEKYCATIQNDGLVKASIVQLTITETPYTKE' A
#
# COMPACT_ATOMS: atom_id res chain seq x y z
N MET A 1 -9.90 -3.28 15.64
CA MET A 1 -9.26 -3.86 14.44
C MET A 1 -9.41 -2.85 13.32
N ILE A 2 -8.29 -2.38 12.75
CA ILE A 2 -8.30 -1.37 11.68
C ILE A 2 -7.95 -2.08 10.38
N THR A 3 -8.74 -1.85 9.35
CA THR A 3 -8.49 -2.37 8.01
C THR A 3 -7.96 -1.25 7.14
N LEU A 4 -6.82 -1.48 6.50
CA LEU A 4 -6.20 -0.58 5.54
C LEU A 4 -6.01 -1.30 4.19
N LEU A 5 -5.73 -0.51 3.17
CA LEU A 5 -5.38 -0.93 1.83
C LEU A 5 -3.94 -0.51 1.53
N ALA A 6 -3.22 -1.34 0.79
CA ALA A 6 -1.93 -1.01 0.22
C ALA A 6 -1.85 -1.52 -1.22
N ILE A 7 -0.90 -1.02 -2.00
CA ILE A 7 -0.63 -1.53 -3.35
C ILE A 7 0.72 -2.26 -3.31
N LYS A 8 0.77 -3.47 -3.86
CA LYS A 8 1.98 -4.28 -3.93
C LYS A 8 2.24 -4.82 -5.33
N ASN A 9 3.48 -5.18 -5.61
CA ASN A 9 3.88 -5.97 -6.77
C ASN A 9 4.81 -7.09 -6.30
N GLY A 10 4.31 -8.34 -6.30
CA GLY A 10 5.04 -9.49 -5.76
C GLY A 10 5.35 -9.34 -4.27
N LYS A 11 6.65 -9.17 -3.95
CA LYS A 11 7.17 -8.95 -2.58
C LYS A 11 7.34 -7.47 -2.21
N SER A 12 7.31 -6.58 -3.19
CA SER A 12 7.50 -5.14 -2.97
C SER A 12 6.16 -4.42 -2.81
N TYR A 13 6.16 -3.31 -2.09
CA TYR A 13 5.03 -2.40 -1.92
C TYR A 13 5.31 -1.07 -2.61
N PHE A 14 4.27 -0.24 -2.75
CA PHE A 14 4.42 1.10 -3.29
C PHE A 14 4.27 2.17 -2.19
N ARG A 15 5.18 3.14 -2.22
CA ARG A 15 5.11 4.38 -1.43
C ARG A 15 4.76 5.53 -2.34
N PHE A 16 3.72 6.27 -1.99
CA PHE A 16 3.30 7.50 -2.65
C PHE A 16 3.86 8.71 -1.90
N LYS A 17 4.41 9.66 -2.65
CA LYS A 17 4.85 10.98 -2.17
C LYS A 17 4.38 12.04 -3.16
N GLY A 18 3.29 12.74 -2.83
CA GLY A 18 2.62 13.62 -3.78
C GLY A 18 2.15 12.83 -5.00
N ASP A 19 2.51 13.32 -6.18
CA ASP A 19 2.14 12.71 -7.47
C ASP A 19 3.11 11.62 -7.94
N ARG A 20 4.13 11.29 -7.15
CA ARG A 20 5.12 10.24 -7.48
C ARG A 20 4.95 9.01 -6.62
N TYR A 21 5.31 7.87 -7.18
CA TYR A 21 5.34 6.59 -6.45
C TYR A 21 6.70 5.89 -6.62
N TYR A 22 7.04 5.05 -5.64
CA TYR A 22 8.31 4.32 -5.58
C TYR A 22 8.08 2.91 -5.04
N SER A 23 8.80 1.93 -5.59
CA SER A 23 8.85 0.58 -5.01
C SER A 23 9.62 0.59 -3.69
N CYS A 24 9.15 -0.14 -2.69
CA CYS A 24 9.71 -0.16 -1.34
C CYS A 24 9.35 -1.44 -0.56
N ASP A 25 9.96 -1.61 0.61
CA ASP A 25 9.57 -2.64 1.58
C ASP A 25 8.28 -2.26 2.32
N PHE A 26 7.65 -3.28 2.92
CA PHE A 26 6.41 -3.11 3.70
C PHE A 26 6.47 -1.99 4.73
N ALA A 27 7.59 -1.86 5.45
CA ALA A 27 7.77 -0.84 6.50
C ALA A 27 7.69 0.62 5.99
N LYS A 28 7.82 0.83 4.67
CA LYS A 28 7.75 2.16 4.03
C LYS A 28 6.55 2.31 3.12
N ALA A 29 5.70 1.28 3.04
CA ALA A 29 4.54 1.26 2.17
C ALA A 29 3.56 2.38 2.54
N SER A 30 2.94 2.99 1.53
CA SER A 30 1.78 3.83 1.77
C SER A 30 0.58 2.94 2.06
N VAL A 31 -0.09 3.22 3.17
CA VAL A 31 -1.32 2.55 3.57
C VAL A 31 -2.46 3.56 3.60
N PHE A 32 -3.65 3.11 3.21
CA PHE A 32 -4.82 3.96 3.03
C PHE A 32 -6.00 3.35 3.80
N PRO A 33 -6.86 4.14 4.45
CA PRO A 33 -8.08 3.58 5.00
C PRO A 33 -9.04 3.14 3.89
N VAL A 34 -9.95 2.21 4.22
CA VAL A 34 -10.85 1.57 3.23
C VAL A 34 -11.79 2.58 2.57
N ASP A 35 -12.14 3.67 3.25
CA ASP A 35 -12.94 4.77 2.68
C ASP A 35 -12.27 5.45 1.48
N GLN A 36 -10.94 5.35 1.36
CA GLN A 36 -10.15 5.82 0.23
C GLN A 36 -9.99 4.77 -0.89
N ALA A 37 -10.77 3.67 -0.89
CA ALA A 37 -10.65 2.61 -1.90
C ALA A 37 -10.62 3.13 -3.35
N LYS A 38 -11.51 4.08 -3.71
CA LYS A 38 -11.54 4.69 -5.05
C LYS A 38 -10.22 5.39 -5.42
N LYS A 39 -9.53 5.98 -4.45
CA LYS A 39 -8.22 6.62 -4.67
C LYS A 39 -7.13 5.56 -4.88
N VAL A 40 -7.17 4.49 -4.10
CA VAL A 40 -6.24 3.35 -4.22
C VAL A 40 -6.42 2.62 -5.56
N GLU A 41 -7.65 2.46 -6.03
CA GLU A 41 -7.97 1.92 -7.36
C GLU A 41 -7.35 2.76 -8.48
N LYS A 42 -7.50 4.09 -8.42
CA LYS A 42 -6.87 5.01 -9.39
C LYS A 42 -5.35 4.87 -9.38
N TYR A 43 -4.73 4.88 -8.20
CA TYR A 43 -3.30 4.70 -8.06
C TYR A 43 -2.81 3.34 -8.59
N CYS A 44 -3.55 2.26 -8.34
CA CYS A 44 -3.23 0.94 -8.85
C CYS A 44 -3.30 0.91 -10.38
N ALA A 45 -4.35 1.50 -10.96
CA ALA A 45 -4.51 1.62 -12.41
C ALA A 45 -3.36 2.44 -13.03
N THR A 46 -2.97 3.57 -12.42
CA THR A 46 -1.81 4.36 -12.88
C THR A 46 -0.54 3.52 -12.91
N ILE A 47 -0.23 2.78 -11.83
CA ILE A 47 0.96 1.93 -11.78
C ILE A 47 0.93 0.83 -12.85
N GLN A 48 -0.23 0.20 -13.06
CA GLN A 48 -0.41 -0.84 -14.08
C GLN A 48 -0.25 -0.28 -15.50
N ASN A 49 -0.69 0.96 -15.75
CA ASN A 49 -0.55 1.62 -17.04
C ASN A 49 0.88 2.08 -17.32
N ASP A 50 1.66 2.40 -16.29
CA ASP A 50 3.05 2.85 -16.40
C ASP A 50 4.05 1.70 -16.71
N GLY A 51 3.64 0.42 -16.69
CA GLY A 51 4.49 -0.69 -17.18
C GLY A 51 4.06 -2.12 -16.81
N LEU A 52 4.92 -3.12 -17.13
CA LEU A 52 4.75 -4.58 -16.93
C LEU A 52 4.64 -5.04 -15.46
N VAL A 53 4.27 -4.17 -14.53
CA VAL A 53 4.13 -4.48 -13.11
C VAL A 53 2.74 -5.01 -12.81
N LYS A 54 2.66 -6.21 -12.23
CA LYS A 54 1.40 -6.80 -11.74
C LYS A 54 1.03 -6.21 -10.39
N ALA A 55 0.85 -4.89 -10.35
CA ALA A 55 0.41 -4.21 -9.15
C ALA A 55 -0.99 -4.68 -8.75
N SER A 56 -1.20 -4.93 -7.46
CA SER A 56 -2.49 -5.31 -6.92
C SER A 56 -2.75 -4.62 -5.59
N ILE A 57 -4.03 -4.36 -5.33
CA ILE A 57 -4.49 -3.85 -4.05
C ILE A 57 -4.57 -5.02 -3.08
N VAL A 58 -4.03 -4.83 -1.88
CA VAL A 58 -4.10 -5.80 -0.79
C VAL A 58 -4.71 -5.15 0.45
N GLN A 59 -5.45 -5.95 1.19
CA GLN A 59 -5.97 -5.57 2.49
C GLN A 59 -4.96 -5.89 3.58
N LEU A 60 -4.74 -4.94 4.48
CA LEU A 60 -3.91 -5.08 5.67
C LEU A 60 -4.80 -4.94 6.90
N THR A 61 -4.66 -5.87 7.84
CA THR A 61 -5.30 -5.79 9.15
C THR A 61 -4.27 -5.35 10.16
N ILE A 62 -4.51 -4.21 10.82
CA ILE A 62 -3.64 -3.68 11.86
C ILE A 62 -4.23 -3.98 13.23
N THR A 63 -3.35 -4.51 14.09
CA THR A 63 -3.58 -4.73 15.51
C THR A 63 -2.49 -4.04 16.30
N GLU A 64 -2.84 -3.50 17.47
CA GLU A 64 -1.91 -2.84 18.36
C GLU A 64 -1.60 -3.76 19.54
N THR A 65 -0.32 -3.83 19.91
CA THR A 65 0.15 -4.55 21.11
C THR A 65 1.12 -3.64 21.86
N PRO A 66 1.11 -3.65 23.21
CA PRO A 66 2.11 -2.91 23.98
C PRO A 66 3.53 -3.28 23.57
N TYR A 67 4.39 -2.28 23.41
CA TYR A 67 5.80 -2.50 23.15
C TYR A 67 6.55 -2.71 24.47
N THR A 68 7.19 -3.86 24.62
CA THR A 68 8.11 -4.17 25.72
C THR A 68 9.51 -4.34 25.15
N LYS A 69 10.46 -3.57 25.65
CA LYS A 69 11.87 -3.73 25.34
C LYS A 69 12.40 -4.86 26.23
N GLU A 70 12.87 -5.96 25.62
CA GLU A 70 13.64 -7.00 26.31
C GLU A 70 15.00 -6.46 26.78
#